data_AF-A0A950VK14-F1
#
_entry.id   AF-A0A950VK14-F1
#
_cell.length_a   1.000
_cell.length_b   1.000
_cell.length_c   1.000
_cell.angle_alpha   90.00
_cell.angle_beta   90.00
_cell.angle_gamma   90.00
#
_symmetry.space_group_name_H-M   'P 1'
#
loop_
_entity.id
_entity.type
_entity.pdbx_description
1 polymer ?
#
loop_
_entity_poly.entity_id
_entity_poly.type
_entity_poly.pdbx_seq_one_letter_code
_entity_poly.pdbx_strand_id
1 'polypeptide(L)'
;MSNLSVPLRGLKRACRPTVLVLLLMGLILVTAVARFWPLGANGGTPAVPLPVPDGDQEVAWLSNATSTVAWERFVAAVRRVPQDVPDLGLKIADDSNAFPSQTTTTPELAVTIGTDKARLWFRWYKLTGDTGPAEWVPALCRRRTPPLAIIGGNTSDRARDLAHELNDLRGQLASPPLLLITTATADLV
;
A
#
# COMPACT_ATOMS: atom_id res chain seq x y z
N MET A 1 -17.02 74.72 5.36
CA MET A 1 -16.69 73.38 5.91
C MET A 1 -16.55 72.44 4.74
N SER A 2 -15.36 71.85 4.60
CA SER A 2 -14.81 71.32 3.35
C SER A 2 -15.31 69.91 3.01
N ASN A 3 -15.64 69.70 1.74
CA ASN A 3 -16.09 68.44 1.16
C ASN A 3 -14.96 67.40 1.06
N LEU A 4 -15.23 66.18 1.55
CA LEU A 4 -14.47 64.97 1.28
C LEU A 4 -14.80 64.47 -0.13
N SER A 5 -13.79 64.32 -0.99
CA SER A 5 -13.89 63.56 -2.23
C SER A 5 -12.77 62.52 -2.28
N VAL A 6 -13.15 61.25 -2.14
CA VAL A 6 -12.27 60.09 -2.31
C VAL A 6 -12.22 59.76 -3.81
N PRO A 7 -11.04 59.76 -4.47
CA PRO A 7 -10.98 59.42 -5.88
C PRO A 7 -10.95 57.90 -6.08
N LEU A 8 -12.05 57.34 -6.61
CA LEU A 8 -12.11 56.00 -7.20
C LEU A 8 -11.30 55.98 -8.51
N ARG A 9 -9.97 55.87 -8.40
CA ARG A 9 -9.02 55.80 -9.51
C ARG A 9 -8.41 54.38 -9.59
N GLY A 10 -9.23 53.38 -9.92
CA GLY A 10 -8.72 52.00 -9.98
C GLY A 10 -9.40 51.01 -10.93
N LEU A 11 -10.64 51.25 -11.37
CA LEU A 11 -11.44 50.19 -12.02
C LEU A 11 -11.51 50.23 -13.56
N LYS A 12 -10.79 51.12 -14.25
CA LYS A 12 -10.92 51.29 -15.71
C LYS A 12 -9.88 50.55 -16.58
N ARG A 13 -9.04 49.68 -16.00
CA ARG A 13 -8.04 48.90 -16.77
C ARG A 13 -8.42 47.43 -17.02
N ALA A 14 -9.47 46.91 -16.39
CA ALA A 14 -9.86 45.50 -16.51
C ALA A 14 -10.84 45.17 -17.67
N CYS A 15 -11.49 46.16 -18.29
CA CYS A 15 -12.49 45.96 -19.37
C CYS A 15 -11.91 46.11 -20.79
N ARG A 16 -10.66 45.71 -21.04
CA ARG A 16 -10.19 45.56 -22.43
C ARG A 16 -10.49 44.13 -22.88
N PRO A 17 -11.24 43.92 -23.99
CA PRO A 17 -11.66 42.59 -24.43
C PRO A 17 -10.45 41.67 -24.65
N THR A 18 -9.30 42.22 -25.01
CA THR A 18 -8.03 41.49 -25.15
C THR A 18 -7.54 40.87 -23.84
N VAL A 19 -7.70 41.58 -22.71
CA VAL A 19 -7.30 41.05 -21.39
C VAL A 19 -8.24 39.91 -20.98
N LEU A 20 -9.53 40.03 -21.29
CA LEU A 20 -10.51 38.98 -21.04
C LEU A 20 -10.21 37.71 -21.85
N VAL A 21 -9.88 37.86 -23.14
CA VAL A 21 -9.51 36.74 -24.03
C VAL A 21 -8.24 36.05 -23.55
N LEU A 22 -7.22 36.81 -23.13
CA LEU A 22 -5.99 36.24 -22.60
C LEU A 22 -6.20 35.50 -21.27
N LEU A 23 -7.05 36.03 -20.39
CA LEU A 23 -7.41 35.34 -19.14
C LEU A 23 -8.20 34.05 -19.39
N LEU A 24 -9.15 34.07 -20.34
CA LEU A 24 -9.91 32.88 -20.73
C LEU A 24 -9.01 31.82 -21.37
N MET A 25 -8.13 32.22 -22.28
CA MET A 25 -7.12 31.34 -22.88
C MET A 25 -6.21 30.72 -21.82
N GLY A 26 -5.74 31.52 -20.85
CA GLY A 26 -4.94 31.02 -19.73
C GLY A 26 -5.71 30.02 -18.87
N LEU A 27 -6.99 30.27 -18.58
CA LEU A 27 -7.84 29.36 -17.81
C LEU A 27 -8.10 28.04 -18.55
N ILE A 28 -8.35 28.09 -19.86
CA ILE A 28 -8.51 26.91 -20.71
C ILE A 28 -7.21 26.10 -20.75
N LEU A 29 -6.06 26.78 -20.85
CA LEU A 29 -4.75 26.10 -20.87
C LEU A 29 -4.45 25.44 -19.51
N VAL A 30 -4.71 26.13 -18.41
CA VAL A 30 -4.53 25.58 -17.04
C VAL A 30 -5.45 24.38 -16.81
N THR A 31 -6.71 24.44 -17.25
CA THR A 31 -7.65 23.31 -17.11
C THR A 31 -7.30 22.13 -18.02
N ALA A 32 -6.80 22.39 -19.24
CA ALA A 32 -6.31 21.35 -20.13
C ALA A 32 -5.06 20.66 -19.57
N VAL A 33 -4.09 21.44 -19.05
CA VAL A 33 -2.89 20.91 -18.40
C VAL A 33 -3.26 20.14 -17.13
N ALA A 34 -4.19 20.63 -16.31
CA ALA A 34 -4.64 19.92 -15.10
C ALA A 34 -5.36 18.58 -15.40
N ARG A 35 -6.03 18.47 -16.55
CA ARG A 35 -6.65 17.20 -16.99
C ARG A 35 -5.68 16.21 -17.63
N PHE A 36 -4.61 16.70 -18.25
CA PHE A 36 -3.60 15.87 -18.92
C PHE A 36 -2.37 15.58 -18.06
N TRP A 37 -2.16 16.35 -16.99
CA TRP A 37 -1.16 16.02 -15.98
C TRP A 37 -1.70 14.87 -15.13
N PRO A 38 -0.94 13.78 -14.93
CA PRO A 38 -1.33 12.75 -13.99
C PRO A 38 -1.16 13.33 -12.59
N LEU A 39 -2.16 14.06 -12.12
CA LEU A 39 -2.48 14.13 -10.69
C LEU A 39 -3.06 12.77 -10.26
N GLY A 40 -2.37 11.69 -10.64
CA GLY A 40 -2.59 10.32 -10.22
C GLY A 40 -1.92 10.12 -8.88
N ALA A 41 -2.37 10.88 -7.89
CA ALA A 41 -2.28 10.44 -6.51
C ALA A 41 -3.72 10.49 -6.03
N ASN A 42 -4.40 9.34 -6.12
CA ASN A 42 -5.58 9.08 -5.31
C ASN A 42 -5.21 9.56 -3.89
N GLY A 43 -5.98 10.51 -3.35
CA GLY A 43 -5.70 11.16 -2.06
C GLY A 43 -5.82 10.24 -0.85
N GLY A 44 -5.52 8.95 -1.01
CA GLY A 44 -5.40 7.98 0.05
C GLY A 44 -4.13 8.23 0.88
N THR A 45 -4.17 7.79 2.13
CA THR A 45 -2.99 7.82 2.99
C THR A 45 -1.92 6.90 2.37
N PRO A 46 -0.68 7.38 2.17
CA PRO A 46 0.35 6.55 1.55
C PRO A 46 0.58 5.27 2.37
N ALA A 47 0.64 4.14 1.66
CA ALA A 47 1.01 2.86 2.26
C ALA A 47 2.48 2.92 2.73
N VAL A 48 2.71 2.80 4.04
CA VAL A 48 4.05 2.79 4.62
C VAL A 48 4.31 1.43 5.25
N PRO A 49 5.10 0.54 4.60
CA PRO A 49 5.41 -0.76 5.14
C PRO A 49 6.41 -0.64 6.30
N LEU A 50 6.27 -1.53 7.29
CA LEU A 50 7.28 -1.67 8.34
C LEU A 50 8.64 -2.08 7.74
N PRO A 51 9.76 -1.56 8.27
CA PRO A 51 11.08 -1.99 7.84
C PRO A 51 11.31 -3.47 8.20
N VAL A 52 12.08 -4.16 7.36
CA VAL A 52 12.55 -5.52 7.63
C VAL A 52 14.00 -5.42 8.11
N PRO A 53 14.35 -5.98 9.29
CA PRO A 53 15.73 -6.01 9.75
C PRO A 53 16.69 -6.63 8.73
N ASP A 54 17.94 -6.20 8.76
CA ASP A 54 18.99 -6.71 7.87
C ASP A 54 19.19 -8.22 8.06
N GLY A 55 19.15 -8.98 6.96
CA GLY A 55 19.26 -10.45 6.97
C GLY A 55 17.94 -11.20 7.17
N ASP A 56 16.88 -10.50 7.61
CA ASP A 56 15.54 -11.08 7.72
C ASP A 56 14.79 -10.99 6.37
N GLN A 57 13.75 -11.80 6.25
CA GLN A 57 12.83 -11.82 5.11
C GLN A 57 11.39 -11.63 5.58
N GLU A 58 10.50 -11.25 4.66
CA GLU A 58 9.09 -11.03 4.98
C GLU A 58 8.17 -11.71 3.96
N VAL A 59 7.07 -12.29 4.46
CA VAL A 59 5.86 -12.60 3.71
C VAL A 59 4.80 -11.56 4.06
N ALA A 60 4.39 -10.79 3.06
CA ALA A 60 3.36 -9.77 3.23
C ALA A 60 1.98 -10.39 3.04
N TRP A 61 1.08 -10.22 4.00
CA TRP A 61 -0.32 -10.62 3.90
C TRP A 61 -1.19 -9.40 3.65
N LEU A 62 -1.74 -9.28 2.45
CA LEU A 62 -2.68 -8.23 2.03
C LEU A 62 -4.11 -8.74 2.15
N SER A 63 -4.82 -8.34 3.20
CA SER A 63 -6.24 -8.68 3.38
C SER A 63 -7.01 -7.59 4.09
N ASN A 64 -8.33 -7.58 3.94
CA ASN A 64 -9.21 -6.61 4.60
C ASN A 64 -9.07 -6.66 6.13
N ALA A 65 -9.30 -5.54 6.82
CA ALA A 65 -9.20 -5.45 8.28
C ALA A 65 -10.12 -6.43 9.03
N THR A 66 -11.17 -6.94 8.38
CA THR A 66 -12.10 -7.94 8.93
C THR A 66 -11.58 -9.38 8.88
N SER A 67 -10.39 -9.62 8.29
CA SER A 67 -9.78 -10.97 8.19
C SER A 67 -9.13 -11.47 9.49
N THR A 68 -9.51 -10.92 10.64
CA THR A 68 -8.93 -11.26 11.96
C THR A 68 -8.96 -12.75 12.26
N VAL A 69 -10.08 -13.42 11.97
CA VAL A 69 -10.22 -14.88 12.22
C VAL A 69 -9.26 -15.70 11.36
N ALA A 70 -9.01 -15.29 10.11
CA ALA A 70 -8.06 -15.97 9.24
C ALA A 70 -6.62 -15.83 9.77
N TRP A 71 -6.27 -14.62 10.24
CA TRP A 71 -4.99 -14.36 10.88
C TRP A 71 -4.81 -15.16 12.18
N GLU A 72 -5.82 -15.19 13.06
CA GLU A 72 -5.81 -15.98 14.29
C GLU A 72 -5.56 -17.47 14.01
N ARG A 73 -6.28 -18.03 13.02
CA ARG A 73 -6.11 -19.42 12.61
C ARG A 73 -4.71 -19.70 12.05
N PHE A 74 -4.17 -18.76 11.27
CA PHE A 74 -2.81 -18.87 10.78
C PHE A 74 -1.80 -18.88 11.92
N VAL A 75 -1.87 -17.91 12.84
CA VAL A 75 -0.95 -17.83 13.99
C VAL A 75 -1.05 -19.10 14.85
N ALA A 76 -2.27 -19.58 15.11
CA ALA A 76 -2.48 -20.83 15.84
C ALA A 76 -1.87 -22.05 15.12
N ALA A 77 -2.04 -22.14 13.80
CA ALA A 77 -1.44 -23.20 13.00
C ALA A 77 0.10 -23.14 13.06
N VAL A 78 0.70 -21.97 12.86
CA VAL A 78 2.16 -21.78 12.92
C VAL A 78 2.71 -22.15 14.30
N ARG A 79 2.03 -21.78 15.39
CA ARG A 79 2.41 -22.17 16.76
C ARG A 79 2.38 -23.69 16.99
N ARG A 80 1.58 -24.41 16.22
CA ARG A 80 1.43 -25.86 16.33
C ARG A 80 2.47 -26.63 15.50
N VAL A 81 2.98 -26.05 14.41
CA VAL A 81 3.97 -26.69 13.52
C VAL A 81 5.19 -27.27 14.27
N PRO A 82 5.81 -26.60 15.26
CA PRO A 82 6.94 -27.16 15.99
C PRO A 82 6.60 -28.45 16.76
N GLN A 83 5.33 -28.63 17.13
CA GLN A 83 4.82 -29.81 17.84
C GLN A 83 4.43 -30.91 16.85
N ASP A 84 3.76 -30.55 15.76
CA ASP A 84 3.27 -31.50 14.75
C ASP A 84 4.39 -32.01 13.82
N VAL A 85 5.43 -31.18 13.58
CA VAL A 85 6.54 -31.47 12.65
C VAL A 85 7.88 -31.02 13.25
N PRO A 86 8.39 -31.68 14.31
CA PRO A 86 9.60 -31.27 15.01
C PRO A 86 10.86 -31.28 14.12
N ASP A 87 10.91 -32.18 13.13
CA ASP A 87 12.04 -32.32 12.20
C ASP A 87 12.23 -31.12 11.28
N LEU A 88 11.19 -30.27 11.12
CA LEU A 88 11.32 -29.02 10.38
C LEU A 88 12.23 -28.02 11.11
N GLY A 89 12.42 -28.17 12.43
CA GLY A 89 13.23 -27.27 13.23
C GLY A 89 12.67 -25.84 13.30
N LEU A 90 11.38 -25.65 13.01
CA LEU A 90 10.71 -24.36 13.06
C LEU A 90 10.55 -23.92 14.52
N LYS A 91 10.84 -22.65 14.79
CA LYS A 91 10.67 -22.02 16.12
C LYS A 91 10.00 -20.66 15.96
N ILE A 92 9.16 -20.32 16.94
CA ILE A 92 8.61 -18.97 17.05
C ILE A 92 9.72 -18.06 17.56
N ALA A 93 10.10 -17.06 16.76
CA ALA A 93 11.15 -16.11 17.08
C ALA A 93 10.60 -14.86 17.78
N ASP A 94 9.41 -14.40 17.36
CA ASP A 94 8.68 -13.28 17.96
C ASP A 94 7.20 -13.36 17.61
N ASP A 95 6.32 -13.37 18.61
CA ASP A 95 4.87 -13.28 18.44
C ASP A 95 4.23 -12.20 19.33
N SER A 96 5.06 -11.30 19.87
CA SER A 96 4.64 -10.25 20.81
C SER A 96 3.60 -9.30 20.21
N ASN A 97 3.68 -9.09 18.89
CA ASN A 97 2.81 -8.21 18.13
C ASN A 97 1.90 -9.00 17.14
N ALA A 98 1.66 -10.30 17.40
CA ALA A 98 0.73 -11.10 16.62
C ALA A 98 -0.72 -10.63 16.79
N PHE A 99 -1.06 -10.04 17.94
CA PHE A 99 -2.38 -9.48 18.25
C PHE A 99 -2.23 -8.08 18.87
N PRO A 100 -1.97 -7.03 18.07
CA PRO A 100 -1.78 -5.68 18.60
C PRO A 100 -3.02 -5.16 19.31
N SER A 101 -2.82 -4.31 20.32
CA SER A 101 -3.92 -3.63 21.03
C SER A 101 -4.63 -2.59 20.16
N GLN A 102 -3.92 -1.99 19.21
CA GLN A 102 -4.48 -1.01 18.26
C GLN A 102 -4.81 -1.70 16.93
N THR A 103 -6.05 -1.52 16.47
CA THR A 103 -6.55 -2.13 15.24
C THR A 103 -5.90 -1.57 13.97
N THR A 104 -5.23 -0.42 14.05
CA THR A 104 -4.47 0.19 12.95
C THR A 104 -3.04 -0.34 12.85
N THR A 105 -2.50 -0.95 13.90
CA THR A 105 -1.16 -1.55 13.89
C THR A 105 -1.13 -2.77 12.97
N THR A 106 0.00 -2.97 12.28
CA THR A 106 0.28 -4.15 11.47
C THR A 106 0.57 -5.33 12.40
N PRO A 107 -0.28 -6.37 12.42
CA PRO A 107 0.02 -7.59 13.16
C PRO A 107 1.20 -8.32 12.53
N GLU A 108 2.09 -8.88 13.35
CA GLU A 108 3.29 -9.56 12.87
C GLU A 108 3.64 -10.81 13.70
N LEU A 109 4.22 -11.79 13.01
CA LEU A 109 4.71 -13.05 13.58
C LEU A 109 6.03 -13.39 12.93
N ALA A 110 7.09 -13.59 13.70
CA ALA A 110 8.38 -14.05 13.21
C ALA A 110 8.63 -15.50 13.57
N VAL A 111 9.15 -16.26 12.60
CA VAL A 111 9.66 -17.62 12.80
C VAL A 111 11.11 -17.73 12.35
N THR A 112 11.80 -18.73 12.85
CA THR A 112 13.10 -19.18 12.34
C THR A 112 13.05 -20.68 12.04
N ILE A 113 13.91 -21.15 11.14
CA ILE A 113 14.08 -22.56 10.81
C ILE A 113 15.52 -22.96 11.15
N GLY A 114 15.67 -24.01 11.96
CA GLY A 114 16.97 -24.59 12.29
C GLY A 114 17.77 -23.77 13.30
N THR A 115 19.04 -23.52 12.98
CA THR A 115 20.00 -22.75 13.81
C THR A 115 20.26 -21.35 13.27
N ASP A 116 19.57 -20.96 12.19
CA ASP A 116 19.79 -19.66 11.56
C ASP A 116 19.24 -18.52 12.45
N LYS A 117 19.95 -17.40 12.44
CA LYS A 117 19.51 -16.17 13.09
C LYS A 117 18.53 -15.39 12.22
N ALA A 118 18.53 -15.64 10.91
CA ALA A 118 17.59 -15.01 9.99
C ALA A 118 16.14 -15.38 10.34
N ARG A 119 15.27 -14.37 10.38
CA ARG A 119 13.86 -14.54 10.68
C ARG A 119 13.03 -14.38 9.41
N LEU A 120 11.95 -15.17 9.34
CA LEU A 120 10.87 -14.96 8.40
C LEU A 120 9.72 -14.28 9.12
N TRP A 121 9.45 -13.03 8.75
CA TRP A 121 8.33 -12.24 9.26
C TRP A 121 7.09 -12.50 8.42
N PHE A 122 5.96 -12.77 9.05
CA PHE A 122 4.63 -12.69 8.45
C PHE A 122 4.00 -11.40 8.95
N ARG A 123 3.62 -10.50 8.03
CA ARG A 123 3.02 -9.20 8.39
C ARG A 123 1.71 -8.98 7.68
N TRP A 124 0.65 -8.68 8.43
CA TRP A 124 -0.68 -8.42 7.86
C TRP A 124 -0.90 -6.92 7.64
N TYR A 125 -0.72 -6.49 6.40
CA TYR A 125 -1.05 -5.15 5.94
C TYR A 125 -2.52 -5.08 5.52
N LYS A 126 -3.27 -4.26 6.25
CA LYS A 126 -4.73 -4.19 6.13
C LYS A 126 -5.11 -3.39 4.89
N LEU A 127 -5.98 -3.99 4.08
CA LEU A 127 -6.65 -3.29 2.99
C LEU A 127 -7.80 -2.46 3.56
N THR A 128 -7.81 -1.18 3.25
CA THR A 128 -8.85 -0.21 3.63
C THR A 128 -9.51 0.36 2.37
N GLY A 129 -10.50 1.25 2.53
CA GLY A 129 -11.08 1.97 1.40
C GLY A 129 -10.07 2.87 0.68
N ASP A 130 -9.09 3.37 1.42
CA ASP A 130 -8.10 4.36 0.94
C ASP A 130 -6.72 3.75 0.63
N THR A 131 -6.50 2.48 0.98
CA THR A 131 -5.22 1.79 0.82
C THR A 131 -5.44 0.34 0.39
N GLY A 132 -5.36 0.11 -0.92
CA GLY A 132 -5.56 -1.16 -1.60
C GLY A 132 -4.26 -1.77 -2.15
N PRO A 133 -4.36 -2.77 -3.04
CA PRO A 133 -3.21 -3.37 -3.71
C PRO A 133 -2.36 -2.36 -4.48
N ALA A 134 -2.98 -1.39 -5.16
CA ALA A 134 -2.29 -0.37 -5.93
C ALA A 134 -1.36 0.51 -5.08
N GLU A 135 -1.68 0.72 -3.81
CA GLU A 135 -0.84 1.45 -2.87
C GLU A 135 0.18 0.51 -2.19
N TRP A 136 -0.27 -0.65 -1.72
CA TRP A 136 0.57 -1.58 -0.93
C TRP A 136 1.65 -2.26 -1.76
N VAL A 137 1.34 -2.74 -2.96
CA VAL A 137 2.29 -3.54 -3.76
C VAL A 137 3.51 -2.72 -4.18
N PRO A 138 3.38 -1.51 -4.75
CA PRO A 138 4.55 -0.70 -5.06
C PRO A 138 5.34 -0.31 -3.81
N ALA A 139 4.66 0.02 -2.70
CA ALA A 139 5.31 0.40 -1.46
C ALA A 139 6.15 -0.75 -0.87
N LEU A 140 5.61 -1.98 -0.89
CA LEU A 140 6.30 -3.18 -0.44
C LEU A 140 7.46 -3.58 -1.35
N CYS A 141 7.27 -3.52 -2.67
CA CYS A 141 8.26 -4.04 -3.62
C CYS A 141 9.41 -3.06 -3.90
N ARG A 142 9.21 -1.75 -3.68
CA ARG A 142 10.25 -0.72 -3.89
C ARG A 142 11.12 -0.46 -2.66
N ARG A 143 10.78 -1.03 -1.50
CA ARG A 143 11.61 -0.89 -0.29
C ARG A 143 12.90 -1.72 -0.45
N ARG A 144 13.88 -1.46 0.42
CA ARG A 144 15.21 -2.10 0.36
C ARG A 144 15.15 -3.63 0.36
N THR A 145 14.29 -4.22 1.19
CA THR A 145 14.08 -5.67 1.27
C THR A 145 12.66 -5.99 0.81
N PRO A 146 12.41 -6.30 -0.48
CA PRO A 146 11.07 -6.64 -0.94
C PRO A 146 10.58 -7.93 -0.25
N PRO A 147 9.25 -8.14 -0.15
CA PRO A 147 8.73 -9.37 0.42
C PRO A 147 9.12 -10.59 -0.45
N LEU A 148 9.43 -11.70 0.20
CA LEU A 148 9.70 -12.99 -0.43
C LEU A 148 8.43 -13.53 -1.11
N ALA A 149 7.28 -13.32 -0.47
CA ALA A 149 5.98 -13.73 -0.99
C ALA A 149 4.90 -12.73 -0.55
N ILE A 150 3.82 -12.68 -1.34
CA ILE A 150 2.61 -11.95 -0.99
C ILE A 150 1.44 -12.94 -0.90
N ILE A 151 0.76 -12.95 0.25
CA ILE A 151 -0.50 -13.66 0.48
C ILE A 151 -1.63 -12.66 0.32
N GLY A 152 -2.65 -12.97 -0.46
CA GLY A 152 -3.79 -12.07 -0.61
C GLY A 152 -4.93 -12.65 -1.43
N GLY A 153 -5.70 -11.76 -2.05
CA GLY A 153 -6.80 -12.16 -2.93
C GLY A 153 -7.87 -12.98 -2.23
N ASN A 154 -8.42 -12.47 -1.12
CA ASN A 154 -9.53 -13.10 -0.39
C ASN A 154 -10.86 -13.08 -1.17
N THR A 155 -10.89 -12.37 -2.29
CA THR A 155 -11.94 -12.45 -3.33
C THR A 155 -11.27 -12.53 -4.69
N SER A 156 -11.97 -13.05 -5.70
CA SER A 156 -11.43 -13.18 -7.06
C SER A 156 -11.03 -11.83 -7.67
N ASP A 157 -11.82 -10.77 -7.42
CA ASP A 157 -11.47 -9.43 -7.89
C ASP A 157 -10.19 -8.92 -7.24
N ARG A 158 -10.04 -9.11 -5.92
CA ARG A 158 -8.81 -8.72 -5.21
C ARG A 158 -7.60 -9.54 -5.63
N ALA A 159 -7.80 -10.82 -5.98
CA ALA A 159 -6.74 -11.66 -6.52
C ALA A 159 -6.29 -11.14 -7.90
N ARG A 160 -7.25 -10.76 -8.76
CA ARG A 160 -6.99 -10.15 -10.07
C ARG A 160 -6.27 -8.81 -9.94
N ASP A 161 -6.75 -7.91 -9.08
CA ASP A 161 -6.12 -6.62 -8.81
C ASP A 161 -4.65 -6.82 -8.37
N LEU A 162 -4.43 -7.72 -7.40
CA LEU A 162 -3.09 -8.02 -6.90
C LEU A 162 -2.17 -8.59 -7.99
N ALA A 163 -2.69 -9.46 -8.85
CA ALA A 163 -1.94 -10.02 -9.97
C ALA A 163 -1.57 -8.95 -11.01
N HIS A 164 -2.50 -8.05 -11.35
CA HIS A 164 -2.23 -6.93 -12.25
C HIS A 164 -1.14 -6.01 -11.72
N GLU A 165 -1.25 -5.56 -10.47
CA GLU A 165 -0.27 -4.66 -9.85
C GLU A 165 1.14 -5.28 -9.81
N LEU A 166 1.23 -6.58 -9.48
CA LEU A 166 2.51 -7.30 -9.50
C LEU A 166 3.08 -7.45 -10.92
N ASN A 167 2.23 -7.73 -11.90
CA ASN A 167 2.66 -7.88 -13.28
C ASN A 167 3.15 -6.56 -13.88
N ASP A 168 2.48 -5.44 -13.57
CA ASP A 168 2.85 -4.11 -14.05
C ASP A 168 4.19 -3.65 -13.46
N LEU A 169 4.50 -4.07 -12.24
CA LEU A 169 5.78 -3.80 -11.60
C LEU A 169 6.89 -4.75 -12.03
N ARG A 170 6.60 -5.92 -12.60
CA ARG A 170 7.56 -7.00 -12.85
C ARG A 170 8.85 -6.53 -13.53
N GLY A 171 8.76 -5.67 -14.53
CA GLY A 171 9.93 -5.14 -15.27
C GLY A 171 10.75 -4.09 -14.50
N GLN A 172 10.23 -3.58 -13.39
CA GLN A 172 10.81 -2.51 -12.57
C GLN A 172 11.44 -3.05 -11.27
N LEU A 173 11.17 -4.30 -10.90
CA LEU A 173 11.64 -4.89 -9.65
C LEU A 173 13.02 -5.50 -9.82
N ALA A 174 13.98 -5.03 -9.03
CA ALA A 174 15.31 -5.66 -8.94
C ALA A 174 15.22 -7.08 -8.36
N SER A 175 14.22 -7.34 -7.53
CA SER A 175 13.90 -8.67 -6.97
C SER A 175 12.39 -8.76 -6.77
N PRO A 176 11.64 -9.33 -7.73
CA PRO A 176 10.20 -9.49 -7.58
C PRO A 176 9.89 -10.50 -6.46
N PRO A 177 8.72 -10.41 -5.81
CA PRO A 177 8.29 -11.46 -4.90
C PRO A 177 8.29 -12.80 -5.63
N LEU A 178 8.86 -13.81 -4.97
CA LEU A 178 9.06 -15.13 -5.56
C LEU A 178 7.74 -15.90 -5.69
N LEU A 179 6.73 -15.54 -4.88
CA LEU A 179 5.46 -16.25 -4.83
C LEU A 179 4.28 -15.31 -4.54
N LEU A 180 3.21 -15.48 -5.32
CA LEU A 180 1.88 -14.94 -5.03
C LEU A 180 0.98 -16.09 -4.59
N ILE A 181 0.42 -16.00 -3.37
CA ILE A 181 -0.55 -16.97 -2.83
C ILE A 181 -1.91 -16.29 -2.78
N THR A 182 -2.82 -16.70 -3.66
CA THR A 182 -4.21 -16.23 -3.66
C THR A 182 -5.09 -17.14 -2.82
N THR A 183 -6.00 -16.57 -2.04
CA THR A 183 -6.92 -17.31 -1.16
C THR A 183 -8.32 -17.51 -1.77
N ALA A 184 -8.60 -16.86 -2.90
CA ALA A 184 -9.76 -17.13 -3.74
C ALA A 184 -9.50 -18.32 -4.67
N THR A 185 -10.55 -19.10 -4.94
CA THR A 185 -10.59 -20.01 -6.08
C THR A 185 -10.55 -19.17 -7.36
N ALA A 186 -9.41 -19.16 -8.05
CA ALA A 186 -9.29 -18.48 -9.33
C ALA A 186 -10.05 -19.28 -10.39
N ASP A 187 -11.21 -18.79 -10.83
CA ASP A 187 -11.79 -19.18 -12.11
C ASP A 187 -11.02 -18.43 -13.21
N LEU A 188 -10.04 -19.12 -13.81
CA LEU A 188 -9.20 -18.74 -14.96
C LEU A 188 -8.30 -17.51 -14.75
N VAL A 189 -6.98 -17.75 -14.76
CA VAL A 189 -5.91 -16.76 -15.01
C VAL A 189 -5.50 -16.86 -16.47
#